data_AF-A0A2E3Q241-F1
#
_entry.id   AF-A0A2E3Q241-F1
#
_cell.length_a   1.000
_cell.length_b   1.000
_cell.length_c   1.000
_cell.angle_alpha   90.00
_cell.angle_beta   90.00
_cell.angle_gamma   90.00
#
_symmetry.space_group_name_H-M   'P 1'
#
loop_
_entity.id
_entity.type
_entity.pdbx_description
1 polymer ?
#
loop_
_entity_poly.entity_id
_entity_poly.type
_entity_poly.pdbx_seq_one_letter_code
_entity_poly.pdbx_strand_id
1 'polypeptide(L)'
;MIYATSQSSPFVSNSTFVGNTSSDRAGAIYSNDASPSFATCLFQSNAANSGGAFYIDGSAGYFPQVGGTTFCGNAPNDFSGQYIDDEGNVFLTECGGDCNGNGIEDAYELESGAETDCNENGALDSCEIEAKPGLDCDQDGILDVCQAAGGNDCDGDGVLDDCEADCDGDGTPDDCQILKGAGTDCDNDGTLDACQIADDPSFDCNQNGLPDSCDPDCDGDGTPDDCQIAGDPSIDCNGDDIPDICQIASGDVNQDGILDDCQELDFTGVEIDIVPITGVIRGEGSLMPLSAVCYRIYATFDNPGAHLIGLYGSPKTGSMIFTTTGGLYQDLDGGDLASDRPCDPTGLFPELAFDSLLTVGGDCASDSFEQNVGIDFSSFNTTGSMVETDGIVLLNPDDAQGTPDGDGRVLVAQLTTLDGSPPDGRFNLIGTNADGSDFQAFQMTWGEPALVDCNGNGIQDAQDIGGGSSLDCNLDGIPDECQTKDPYRDCNDNGTPDWCDISDGTSADINGNGIPDECECEGDLNGDGQVNVDDIIIVILNWGEIGENPGDANNDGLVDGMDLGLVITAFGGCF
;
A
#
# COMPACT_ATOMS: atom_id res chain seq x y z
N MET A 1 38.06 -61.81 -46.35
CA MET A 1 38.38 -62.02 -47.78
C MET A 1 38.52 -63.50 -48.11
N ILE A 2 37.93 -63.99 -49.22
CA ILE A 2 38.03 -65.39 -49.69
C ILE A 2 38.64 -65.42 -51.08
N TYR A 3 39.60 -66.33 -51.30
CA TYR A 3 40.25 -66.58 -52.59
C TYR A 3 40.00 -68.03 -53.03
N ALA A 4 39.29 -68.24 -54.13
CA ALA A 4 38.91 -69.55 -54.67
C ALA A 4 39.51 -69.78 -56.07
N THR A 5 40.10 -70.96 -56.31
CA THR A 5 40.72 -71.34 -57.60
C THR A 5 40.32 -72.74 -58.05
N SER A 6 40.48 -73.04 -59.35
CA SER A 6 40.27 -74.34 -60.01
C SER A 6 40.28 -75.54 -59.04
N GLN A 7 39.10 -76.11 -58.77
CA GLN A 7 38.78 -77.19 -57.80
C GLN A 7 38.32 -76.77 -56.38
N SER A 8 38.17 -75.48 -56.05
CA SER A 8 37.57 -75.05 -54.77
C SER A 8 36.19 -74.40 -54.96
N SER A 9 35.15 -75.03 -54.43
CA SER A 9 33.77 -74.51 -54.40
C SER A 9 33.24 -74.46 -52.96
N PRO A 10 33.71 -73.52 -52.13
CA PRO A 10 33.21 -73.37 -50.76
C PRO A 10 31.73 -72.95 -50.74
N PHE A 11 30.98 -73.44 -49.76
CA PHE A 11 29.66 -72.94 -49.39
C PHE A 11 29.79 -72.07 -48.14
N VAL A 12 29.32 -70.83 -48.21
CA VAL A 12 29.38 -69.84 -47.14
C VAL A 12 27.96 -69.33 -46.88
N SER A 13 27.55 -69.31 -45.62
CA SER A 13 26.24 -68.78 -45.26
C SER A 13 26.26 -68.01 -43.94
N ASN A 14 25.32 -67.08 -43.74
CA ASN A 14 25.19 -66.27 -42.50
C ASN A 14 26.52 -65.63 -42.08
N SER A 15 27.19 -64.98 -43.02
CA SER A 15 28.52 -64.40 -42.82
C SER A 15 28.55 -62.97 -43.33
N THR A 16 29.34 -62.13 -42.67
CA THR A 16 29.42 -60.70 -42.94
C THR A 16 30.83 -60.33 -43.40
N PHE A 17 30.90 -59.56 -44.49
CA PHE A 17 32.14 -59.07 -45.09
C PHE A 17 32.02 -57.56 -45.25
N VAL A 18 32.57 -56.82 -44.29
CA VAL A 18 32.49 -55.35 -44.23
C VAL A 18 33.86 -54.72 -44.41
N GLY A 19 33.95 -53.63 -45.17
CA GLY A 19 35.13 -52.75 -45.20
C GLY A 19 36.41 -53.38 -45.76
N ASN A 20 36.32 -54.49 -46.52
CA ASN A 20 37.51 -55.14 -47.05
C ASN A 20 38.01 -54.37 -48.28
N THR A 21 39.28 -53.95 -48.27
CA THR A 21 39.89 -53.17 -49.35
C THR A 21 41.03 -53.91 -50.04
N SER A 22 41.08 -53.88 -51.37
CA SER A 22 42.16 -54.43 -52.19
C SER A 22 42.62 -53.40 -53.22
N SER A 23 43.93 -53.29 -53.45
CA SER A 23 44.46 -52.35 -54.45
C SER A 23 44.42 -52.90 -55.88
N ASP A 24 43.86 -54.09 -56.12
CA ASP A 24 43.81 -54.73 -57.44
C ASP A 24 42.40 -55.27 -57.73
N ARG A 25 42.14 -56.54 -57.45
CA ARG A 25 40.86 -57.21 -57.75
C ARG A 25 40.21 -57.74 -56.48
N ALA A 26 38.87 -57.68 -56.42
CA ALA A 26 38.02 -58.13 -55.32
C ALA A 26 38.29 -57.44 -53.97
N GLY A 27 37.33 -56.69 -53.43
CA GLY A 27 37.42 -56.22 -52.05
C GLY A 27 37.17 -57.37 -51.07
N ALA A 28 36.18 -58.23 -51.32
CA ALA A 28 35.87 -59.35 -50.42
C ALA A 28 36.19 -60.74 -51.02
N ILE A 29 35.77 -61.05 -52.24
CA ILE A 29 35.78 -62.41 -52.80
C ILE A 29 36.44 -62.43 -54.18
N TYR A 30 37.53 -63.17 -54.32
CA TYR A 30 38.17 -63.45 -55.60
C TYR A 30 37.91 -64.91 -56.01
N SER A 31 37.32 -65.13 -57.18
CA SER A 31 37.06 -66.46 -57.73
C SER A 31 37.73 -66.63 -59.10
N ASN A 32 38.49 -67.70 -59.30
CA ASN A 32 39.12 -68.03 -60.58
C ASN A 32 38.86 -69.50 -60.99
N ASP A 33 38.16 -69.70 -62.11
CA ASP A 33 37.72 -71.04 -62.56
C ASP A 33 37.09 -71.89 -61.42
N ALA A 34 36.26 -71.26 -60.57
CA ALA A 34 35.63 -71.84 -59.39
C ALA A 34 34.17 -71.40 -59.25
N SER A 35 33.35 -72.25 -58.60
CA SER A 35 31.91 -71.99 -58.36
C SER A 35 31.59 -72.03 -56.86
N PRO A 36 32.03 -71.03 -56.05
CA PRO A 36 31.63 -70.91 -54.66
C PRO A 36 30.14 -70.55 -54.53
N SER A 37 29.51 -70.92 -53.41
CA SER A 37 28.09 -70.65 -53.15
C SER A 37 27.93 -69.82 -51.88
N PHE A 38 27.11 -68.77 -51.95
CA PHE A 38 26.84 -67.83 -50.86
C PHE A 38 25.34 -67.76 -50.60
N ALA A 39 24.93 -67.99 -49.35
CA ALA A 39 23.54 -67.94 -48.93
C ALA A 39 23.37 -67.07 -47.69
N THR A 40 22.53 -66.04 -47.76
CA THR A 40 22.25 -65.18 -46.59
C THR A 40 23.49 -64.52 -46.00
N CYS A 41 24.33 -63.93 -46.85
CA CYS A 41 25.50 -63.17 -46.42
C CYS A 41 25.27 -61.65 -46.54
N LEU A 42 26.15 -60.84 -45.92
CA LEU A 42 26.21 -59.39 -46.11
C LEU A 42 27.58 -59.00 -46.65
N PHE A 43 27.60 -58.22 -47.73
CA PHE A 43 28.80 -57.61 -48.31
C PHE A 43 28.62 -56.10 -48.34
N GLN A 44 29.32 -55.42 -47.42
CA GLN A 44 29.17 -53.98 -47.18
C GLN A 44 30.49 -53.24 -47.33
N SER A 45 30.47 -52.09 -47.99
CA SER A 45 31.60 -51.13 -48.04
C SER A 45 32.94 -51.76 -48.47
N ASN A 46 32.91 -52.82 -49.28
CA ASN A 46 34.12 -53.46 -49.78
C ASN A 46 34.61 -52.72 -51.03
N ALA A 47 35.92 -52.48 -51.11
CA ALA A 47 36.52 -51.66 -52.15
C ALA A 47 37.65 -52.38 -52.91
N ALA A 48 37.67 -52.27 -54.24
CA ALA A 48 38.79 -52.68 -55.08
C ALA A 48 38.92 -51.79 -56.32
N ASN A 49 39.91 -52.01 -57.19
CA ASN A 49 39.91 -51.35 -58.51
C ASN A 49 38.88 -51.97 -59.47
N SER A 50 38.50 -53.23 -59.24
CA SER A 50 37.46 -53.92 -60.00
C SER A 50 36.78 -54.96 -59.10
N GLY A 51 35.45 -54.92 -59.02
CA GLY A 51 34.66 -55.84 -58.21
C GLY A 51 34.82 -55.58 -56.71
N GLY A 52 34.13 -54.56 -56.20
CA GLY A 52 34.14 -54.16 -54.79
C GLY A 52 33.84 -55.31 -53.84
N ALA A 53 32.73 -56.05 -54.01
CA ALA A 53 32.52 -57.26 -53.23
C ALA A 53 33.17 -58.48 -53.91
N PHE A 54 32.91 -58.70 -55.20
CA PHE A 54 33.32 -59.90 -55.93
C PHE A 54 34.09 -59.59 -57.21
N TYR A 55 35.19 -60.31 -57.44
CA TYR A 55 35.86 -60.40 -58.74
C TYR A 55 35.91 -61.85 -59.21
N ILE A 56 35.43 -62.10 -60.43
CA ILE A 56 35.24 -63.44 -60.99
C ILE A 56 36.02 -63.54 -62.31
N ASP A 57 37.07 -64.36 -62.31
CA ASP A 57 38.01 -64.58 -63.41
C ASP A 57 37.95 -66.05 -63.89
N GLY A 58 36.95 -66.40 -64.70
CA GLY A 58 36.70 -67.79 -65.06
C GLY A 58 36.28 -68.02 -66.51
N SER A 59 36.58 -69.22 -67.00
CA SER A 59 36.12 -69.78 -68.27
C SER A 59 34.62 -70.11 -68.23
N ALA A 60 33.97 -70.17 -69.39
CA ALA A 60 32.53 -70.44 -69.48
C ALA A 60 32.13 -71.76 -68.77
N GLY A 61 31.32 -71.66 -67.71
CA GLY A 61 30.83 -72.79 -66.91
C GLY A 61 31.17 -72.76 -65.41
N TYR A 62 32.01 -71.82 -64.96
CA TYR A 62 32.37 -71.64 -63.55
C TYR A 62 31.85 -70.30 -63.03
N PHE A 63 30.72 -70.33 -62.32
CA PHE A 63 30.03 -69.14 -61.82
C PHE A 63 29.72 -69.31 -60.33
N PRO A 64 30.02 -68.30 -59.48
CA PRO A 64 29.52 -68.27 -58.13
C PRO A 64 27.99 -68.32 -58.08
N GLN A 65 27.45 -69.00 -57.08
CA GLN A 65 26.02 -68.99 -56.76
C GLN A 65 25.79 -68.04 -55.59
N VAL A 66 24.81 -67.16 -55.70
CA VAL A 66 24.49 -66.18 -54.66
C VAL A 66 22.99 -66.15 -54.47
N GLY A 67 22.51 -66.38 -53.26
CA GLY A 67 21.08 -66.31 -52.91
C GLY A 67 20.87 -65.67 -51.54
N GLY A 68 19.75 -64.97 -51.35
CA GLY A 68 19.39 -64.36 -50.07
C GLY A 68 20.40 -63.35 -49.51
N THR A 69 21.34 -62.84 -50.31
CA THR A 69 22.51 -62.08 -49.85
C THR A 69 22.35 -60.59 -50.13
N THR A 70 22.77 -59.75 -49.19
CA THR A 70 22.72 -58.28 -49.33
C THR A 70 24.08 -57.72 -49.71
N PHE A 71 24.06 -56.82 -50.69
CA PHE A 71 25.19 -56.04 -51.16
C PHE A 71 24.87 -54.55 -50.97
N CYS A 72 25.71 -53.81 -50.26
CA CYS A 72 25.53 -52.37 -50.12
C CYS A 72 26.86 -51.61 -50.04
N GLY A 73 26.96 -50.43 -50.67
CA GLY A 73 28.14 -49.56 -50.55
C GLY A 73 29.45 -50.10 -51.13
N ASN A 74 29.45 -51.18 -51.94
CA ASN A 74 30.70 -51.75 -52.46
C ASN A 74 31.20 -50.99 -53.71
N ALA A 75 32.48 -50.63 -53.72
CA ALA A 75 33.08 -49.80 -54.78
C ALA A 75 34.14 -50.54 -55.61
N PRO A 76 34.20 -50.36 -56.94
CA PRO A 76 33.33 -49.50 -57.75
C PRO A 76 31.98 -50.14 -58.12
N ASN A 77 31.82 -51.44 -57.87
CA ASN A 77 30.63 -52.22 -58.19
C ASN A 77 30.60 -53.48 -57.33
N ASP A 78 29.43 -54.01 -56.98
CA ASP A 78 29.34 -55.23 -56.17
C ASP A 78 30.04 -56.43 -56.84
N PHE A 79 29.86 -56.58 -58.15
CA PHE A 79 30.37 -57.73 -58.92
C PHE A 79 31.10 -57.32 -60.19
N SER A 80 32.30 -57.87 -60.37
CA SER A 80 33.05 -57.87 -61.63
C SER A 80 33.11 -59.28 -62.21
N GLY A 81 32.15 -59.63 -63.07
CA GLY A 81 32.04 -60.93 -63.74
C GLY A 81 30.61 -61.48 -63.73
N GLN A 82 30.41 -62.71 -64.22
CA GLN A 82 29.10 -63.38 -64.24
C GLN A 82 28.91 -64.29 -63.02
N TYR A 83 27.68 -64.33 -62.49
CA TYR A 83 27.27 -65.20 -61.38
C TYR A 83 25.89 -65.81 -61.66
N ILE A 84 25.52 -66.81 -60.87
CA ILE A 84 24.19 -67.41 -60.84
C ILE A 84 23.42 -66.81 -59.65
N ASP A 85 22.30 -66.16 -59.96
CA ASP A 85 21.37 -65.60 -58.98
C ASP A 85 20.36 -66.67 -58.53
N ASP A 86 20.48 -67.13 -57.29
CA ASP A 86 19.61 -68.12 -56.65
C ASP A 86 18.42 -67.45 -55.91
N GLU A 87 17.99 -66.26 -56.38
CA GLU A 87 16.88 -65.43 -55.87
C GLU A 87 17.11 -64.85 -54.46
N GLY A 88 16.37 -63.78 -54.12
CA GLY A 88 16.38 -63.16 -52.79
C GLY A 88 17.58 -62.27 -52.47
N ASN A 89 18.41 -61.92 -53.45
CA ASN A 89 19.51 -60.99 -53.26
C ASN A 89 19.04 -59.53 -53.26
N VAL A 90 19.68 -58.69 -52.45
CA VAL A 90 19.41 -57.25 -52.34
C VAL A 90 20.66 -56.47 -52.74
N PHE A 91 20.52 -55.51 -53.64
CA PHE A 91 21.61 -54.66 -54.13
C PHE A 91 21.28 -53.21 -53.87
N LEU A 92 22.04 -52.57 -52.98
CA LEU A 92 21.88 -51.17 -52.63
C LEU A 92 23.16 -50.42 -53.02
N THR A 93 23.01 -49.23 -53.59
CA THR A 93 24.17 -48.39 -53.90
C THR A 93 24.84 -47.87 -52.62
N GLU A 94 24.03 -47.63 -51.58
CA GLU A 94 24.42 -47.19 -50.24
C GLU A 94 23.58 -48.01 -49.24
N CYS A 95 24.13 -48.32 -48.07
CA CYS A 95 23.39 -49.05 -47.04
C CYS A 95 22.35 -48.08 -46.43
N GLY A 96 21.10 -48.55 -46.21
CA GLY A 96 20.11 -47.71 -45.54
C GLY A 96 20.35 -47.69 -44.04
N GLY A 97 20.32 -46.51 -43.40
CA GLY A 97 20.53 -46.35 -41.96
C GLY A 97 22.00 -46.36 -41.54
N ASP A 98 22.83 -45.49 -42.14
CA ASP A 98 24.21 -45.20 -41.72
C ASP A 98 24.31 -43.68 -41.63
N CYS A 99 23.71 -43.12 -40.58
CA CYS A 99 23.51 -41.68 -40.47
C CYS A 99 24.79 -40.94 -40.10
N ASN A 100 25.72 -41.57 -39.38
CA ASN A 100 27.04 -41.00 -39.06
C ASN A 100 28.11 -41.22 -40.16
N GLY A 101 27.77 -41.97 -41.22
CA GLY A 101 28.59 -42.18 -42.40
C GLY A 101 29.87 -43.00 -42.16
N ASN A 102 29.91 -43.79 -41.08
CA ASN A 102 31.09 -44.57 -40.71
C ASN A 102 31.16 -45.94 -41.43
N GLY A 103 30.14 -46.29 -42.20
CA GLY A 103 30.07 -47.50 -42.99
C GLY A 103 29.52 -48.71 -42.24
N ILE A 104 28.95 -48.53 -41.05
CA ILE A 104 28.20 -49.49 -40.24
C ILE A 104 26.72 -49.07 -40.24
N GLU A 105 25.78 -50.00 -40.12
CA GLU A 105 24.35 -49.66 -40.01
C GLU A 105 24.02 -49.28 -38.56
N ASP A 106 23.26 -48.20 -38.37
CA ASP A 106 22.87 -47.63 -37.07
C ASP A 106 22.28 -48.69 -36.13
N ALA A 107 21.46 -49.60 -36.67
CA ALA A 107 20.84 -50.70 -35.91
C ALA A 107 21.87 -51.65 -35.28
N TYR A 108 23.02 -51.85 -35.94
CA TYR A 108 24.12 -52.65 -35.40
C TYR A 108 24.94 -51.88 -34.37
N GLU A 109 25.11 -50.58 -34.55
CA GLU A 109 25.79 -49.72 -33.58
C GLU A 109 25.04 -49.66 -32.25
N LEU A 110 23.71 -49.58 -32.30
CA LEU A 110 22.82 -49.71 -31.15
C LEU A 110 22.94 -51.08 -30.46
N GLU A 111 22.90 -52.19 -31.24
CA GLU A 111 22.99 -53.54 -30.67
C GLU A 111 24.38 -53.85 -30.07
N SER A 112 25.44 -53.28 -30.65
CA SER A 112 26.82 -53.46 -30.21
C SER A 112 27.24 -52.50 -29.10
N GLY A 113 26.47 -51.42 -28.87
CA GLY A 113 26.82 -50.33 -27.96
C GLY A 113 28.02 -49.52 -28.46
N ALA A 114 28.23 -49.46 -29.77
CA ALA A 114 29.31 -48.68 -30.38
C ALA A 114 29.01 -47.18 -30.35
N GLU A 115 27.72 -46.82 -30.36
CA GLU A 115 27.20 -45.46 -30.30
C GLU A 115 26.08 -45.37 -29.24
N THR A 116 25.70 -44.15 -28.87
CA THR A 116 24.75 -43.89 -27.78
C THR A 116 23.36 -43.59 -28.33
N ASP A 117 22.34 -44.13 -27.66
CA ASP A 117 20.91 -43.81 -27.80
C ASP A 117 20.36 -43.65 -26.38
N CYS A 118 20.62 -42.49 -25.81
CA CYS A 118 20.36 -42.24 -24.40
C CYS A 118 18.87 -42.03 -24.10
N ASN A 119 18.07 -41.66 -25.11
CA ASN A 119 16.62 -41.48 -24.99
C ASN A 119 15.81 -42.75 -25.37
N GLU A 120 16.49 -43.83 -25.77
CA GLU A 120 15.96 -45.14 -26.15
C GLU A 120 14.91 -45.08 -27.28
N ASN A 121 15.02 -44.12 -28.20
CA ASN A 121 14.05 -43.95 -29.29
C ASN A 121 14.41 -44.78 -30.54
N GLY A 122 15.59 -45.41 -30.58
CA GLY A 122 16.08 -46.22 -31.67
C GLY A 122 16.82 -45.45 -32.77
N ALA A 123 17.18 -44.19 -32.55
CA ALA A 123 18.10 -43.40 -33.36
C ALA A 123 19.40 -43.16 -32.57
N LEU A 124 20.53 -43.00 -33.27
CA LEU A 124 21.77 -42.61 -32.63
C LEU A 124 21.73 -41.13 -32.25
N ASP A 125 22.18 -40.79 -31.04
CA ASP A 125 22.18 -39.42 -30.53
C ASP A 125 22.91 -38.46 -31.48
N SER A 126 24.07 -38.90 -32.02
CA SER A 126 24.85 -38.13 -32.99
C SER A 126 24.07 -37.74 -34.23
N CYS A 127 23.14 -38.59 -34.66
CA CYS A 127 22.33 -38.37 -35.85
C CYS A 127 21.11 -37.50 -35.56
N GLU A 128 20.60 -37.53 -34.33
CA GLU A 128 19.59 -36.58 -33.86
C GLU A 128 20.15 -35.16 -33.81
N ILE A 129 21.36 -34.98 -33.27
CA ILE A 129 22.07 -33.70 -33.22
C ILE A 129 22.36 -33.20 -34.65
N GLU A 130 22.84 -34.05 -35.55
CA GLU A 130 23.08 -33.66 -36.94
C GLU A 130 21.78 -33.25 -37.66
N ALA A 131 20.68 -33.96 -37.41
CA ALA A 131 19.39 -33.64 -37.99
C ALA A 131 18.77 -32.35 -37.40
N LYS A 132 19.03 -32.07 -36.12
CA LYS A 132 18.53 -30.92 -35.37
C LYS A 132 19.58 -30.45 -34.35
N PRO A 133 20.46 -29.51 -34.74
CA PRO A 133 21.49 -29.00 -33.85
C PRO A 133 20.97 -28.36 -32.55
N GLY A 134 19.72 -27.89 -32.54
CA GLY A 134 19.08 -27.34 -31.32
C GLY A 134 18.56 -28.39 -30.33
N LEU A 135 19.00 -29.64 -30.44
CA LEU A 135 18.85 -30.67 -29.40
C LEU A 135 20.14 -30.85 -28.55
N ASP A 136 21.15 -30.02 -28.83
CA ASP A 136 22.46 -29.92 -28.16
C ASP A 136 22.79 -28.41 -28.09
N CYS A 137 22.06 -27.71 -27.23
CA CYS A 137 22.09 -26.24 -27.18
C CYS A 137 23.43 -25.70 -26.64
N ASP A 138 24.06 -26.41 -25.71
CA ASP A 138 25.39 -26.09 -25.17
C ASP A 138 26.55 -26.56 -26.08
N GLN A 139 26.24 -27.35 -27.10
CA GLN A 139 27.17 -27.86 -28.11
C GLN A 139 28.27 -28.76 -27.52
N ASP A 140 27.97 -29.47 -26.44
CA ASP A 140 28.90 -30.41 -25.80
C ASP A 140 28.92 -31.79 -26.50
N GLY A 141 27.99 -32.04 -27.42
CA GLY A 141 27.84 -33.26 -28.20
C GLY A 141 26.98 -34.33 -27.54
N ILE A 142 26.24 -34.00 -26.48
CA ILE A 142 25.24 -34.83 -25.81
C ILE A 142 23.88 -34.20 -26.05
N LEU A 143 22.83 -35.01 -26.24
CA LEU A 143 21.48 -34.46 -26.35
C LEU A 143 21.01 -33.87 -25.01
N ASP A 144 20.32 -32.73 -25.05
CA ASP A 144 19.78 -32.03 -23.88
C ASP A 144 18.94 -32.98 -22.99
N VAL A 145 18.11 -33.82 -23.62
CA VAL A 145 17.26 -34.81 -22.95
C VAL A 145 18.06 -35.85 -22.13
N CYS A 146 19.34 -35.99 -22.44
CA CYS A 146 20.25 -36.93 -21.80
C CYS A 146 21.15 -36.28 -20.75
N GLN A 147 21.22 -34.94 -20.76
CA GLN A 147 21.88 -34.13 -19.76
C GLN A 147 20.91 -33.67 -18.65
N ALA A 148 19.60 -33.60 -18.94
CA ALA A 148 18.56 -33.13 -18.02
C ALA A 148 18.50 -33.86 -16.64
N ALA A 149 19.13 -35.04 -16.50
CA ALA A 149 19.22 -35.76 -15.22
C ALA A 149 20.45 -35.38 -14.36
N GLY A 150 21.32 -34.48 -14.83
CA GLY A 150 22.57 -34.11 -14.14
C GLY A 150 23.23 -32.79 -14.56
N GLY A 151 22.67 -32.04 -15.51
CA GLY A 151 23.06 -30.66 -15.81
C GLY A 151 22.58 -29.67 -14.74
N ASN A 152 23.10 -28.45 -14.79
CA ASN A 152 22.56 -27.36 -13.98
C ASN A 152 21.23 -26.93 -14.62
N ASP A 153 20.18 -26.96 -13.80
CA ASP A 153 18.82 -26.51 -14.09
C ASP A 153 18.36 -25.84 -12.79
N CYS A 154 18.49 -24.52 -12.75
CA CYS A 154 18.38 -23.74 -11.54
C CYS A 154 16.92 -23.48 -11.13
N ASP A 155 16.01 -23.46 -12.10
CA ASP A 155 14.60 -23.08 -11.95
C ASP A 155 13.67 -24.32 -11.98
N GLY A 156 14.19 -25.44 -12.47
CA GLY A 156 13.56 -26.75 -12.48
C GLY A 156 12.57 -26.96 -13.63
N ASP A 157 12.67 -26.18 -14.71
CA ASP A 157 11.75 -26.27 -15.85
C ASP A 157 12.08 -27.42 -16.82
N GLY A 158 13.26 -28.02 -16.68
CA GLY A 158 13.76 -29.14 -17.47
C GLY A 158 14.54 -28.73 -18.72
N VAL A 159 14.81 -27.45 -18.91
CA VAL A 159 15.85 -26.88 -19.78
C VAL A 159 17.15 -26.76 -18.96
N LEU A 160 18.30 -26.78 -19.65
CA LEU A 160 19.59 -26.59 -18.99
C LEU A 160 19.90 -25.11 -18.88
N ASP A 161 20.57 -24.69 -17.80
CA ASP A 161 21.01 -23.29 -17.61
C ASP A 161 21.74 -22.75 -18.85
N ASP A 162 22.64 -23.55 -19.46
CA ASP A 162 23.42 -23.15 -20.64
C ASP A 162 22.57 -22.91 -21.92
N CYS A 163 21.28 -23.25 -21.86
CA CYS A 163 20.32 -23.21 -22.94
C CYS A 163 19.18 -22.21 -22.70
N GLU A 164 19.20 -21.55 -21.56
CA GLU A 164 18.28 -20.49 -21.18
C GLU A 164 18.79 -19.13 -21.65
N ALA A 165 17.93 -18.11 -21.54
CA ALA A 165 18.30 -16.75 -21.91
C ALA A 165 19.25 -16.16 -20.85
N ASP A 166 20.36 -15.57 -21.31
CA ASP A 166 21.30 -14.80 -20.49
C ASP A 166 21.54 -13.47 -21.21
N CYS A 167 20.64 -12.52 -20.96
CA CYS A 167 20.58 -11.29 -21.74
C CYS A 167 21.70 -10.31 -21.40
N ASP A 168 22.24 -10.35 -20.18
CA ASP A 168 23.36 -9.51 -19.74
C ASP A 168 24.75 -10.17 -19.95
N GLY A 169 24.76 -11.47 -20.27
CA GLY A 169 25.95 -12.24 -20.63
C GLY A 169 26.85 -12.51 -19.42
N ASP A 170 26.28 -12.57 -18.22
CA ASP A 170 27.02 -12.79 -16.97
C ASP A 170 27.31 -14.28 -16.69
N GLY A 171 26.69 -15.17 -17.48
CA GLY A 171 26.80 -16.63 -17.36
C GLY A 171 25.78 -17.25 -16.41
N THR A 172 24.79 -16.49 -15.95
CA THR A 172 23.64 -16.92 -15.14
C THR A 172 22.37 -16.61 -15.92
N PRO A 173 21.52 -17.59 -16.22
CA PRO A 173 20.26 -17.34 -16.90
C PRO A 173 19.33 -16.36 -16.18
N ASP A 174 18.51 -15.64 -16.94
CA ASP A 174 17.67 -14.55 -16.47
C ASP A 174 16.69 -15.02 -15.38
N ASP A 175 16.02 -16.15 -15.60
CA ASP A 175 15.15 -16.85 -14.64
C ASP A 175 15.90 -17.29 -13.37
N CYS A 176 17.13 -17.80 -13.48
CA CYS A 176 18.00 -18.07 -12.35
C CYS A 176 18.32 -16.81 -11.54
N GLN A 177 18.56 -15.69 -12.23
CA GLN A 177 18.86 -14.41 -11.60
C GLN A 177 17.65 -13.88 -10.84
N ILE A 178 16.44 -13.97 -11.42
CA ILE A 178 15.17 -13.60 -10.79
C ILE A 178 14.91 -14.49 -9.56
N LEU A 179 15.04 -15.82 -9.70
CA LEU A 179 14.77 -16.79 -8.63
C LEU A 179 15.71 -16.64 -7.43
N LYS A 180 16.97 -16.24 -7.67
CA LYS A 180 17.98 -15.99 -6.64
C LYS A 180 17.97 -14.54 -6.12
N GLY A 181 17.14 -13.66 -6.67
CA GLY A 181 17.09 -12.23 -6.36
C GLY A 181 18.39 -11.48 -6.68
N ALA A 182 19.16 -12.00 -7.66
CA ALA A 182 20.37 -11.38 -8.18
C ALA A 182 20.03 -10.40 -9.32
N GLY A 183 18.99 -10.68 -10.08
CA GLY A 183 18.40 -9.82 -11.10
C GLY A 183 17.11 -9.16 -10.60
N THR A 184 16.82 -7.98 -11.13
CA THR A 184 15.62 -7.19 -10.79
C THR A 184 14.63 -7.35 -11.95
N ASP A 185 13.40 -7.76 -11.64
CA ASP A 185 12.25 -7.90 -12.54
C ASP A 185 11.05 -7.31 -11.78
N CYS A 186 10.89 -6.00 -11.89
CA CYS A 186 9.95 -5.26 -11.05
C CYS A 186 8.48 -5.43 -11.48
N ASP A 187 8.21 -5.63 -12.77
CA ASP A 187 6.87 -5.87 -13.31
C ASP A 187 6.48 -7.36 -13.38
N ASN A 188 7.43 -8.26 -13.06
CA ASN A 188 7.28 -9.72 -13.03
C ASN A 188 6.88 -10.30 -14.39
N ASP A 189 7.39 -9.72 -15.47
CA ASP A 189 7.13 -10.18 -16.83
C ASP A 189 8.06 -11.35 -17.26
N GLY A 190 9.04 -11.68 -16.42
CA GLY A 190 10.02 -12.75 -16.63
C GLY A 190 11.29 -12.30 -17.35
N THR A 191 11.41 -11.01 -17.67
CA THR A 191 12.60 -10.39 -18.28
C THR A 191 13.23 -9.45 -17.26
N LEU A 192 14.56 -9.53 -17.10
CA LEU A 192 15.26 -8.58 -16.24
C LEU A 192 15.08 -7.13 -16.71
N ASP A 193 14.88 -6.22 -15.76
CA ASP A 193 14.77 -4.77 -15.96
C ASP A 193 15.86 -4.24 -16.90
N ALA A 194 17.11 -4.61 -16.62
CA ALA A 194 18.27 -4.20 -17.41
C ALA A 194 18.19 -4.64 -18.87
N CYS A 195 17.50 -5.75 -19.14
CA CYS A 195 17.37 -6.32 -20.47
C CYS A 195 16.18 -5.74 -21.23
N GLN A 196 15.08 -5.42 -20.54
CA GLN A 196 13.99 -4.62 -21.11
C GLN A 196 14.53 -3.27 -21.63
N ILE A 197 15.32 -2.58 -20.81
CA ILE A 197 15.94 -1.29 -21.15
C ILE A 197 17.00 -1.43 -22.24
N ALA A 198 17.77 -2.53 -22.25
CA ALA A 198 18.77 -2.78 -23.28
C ALA A 198 18.15 -3.08 -24.65
N ASP A 199 16.99 -3.75 -24.70
CA ASP A 199 16.25 -4.03 -25.93
C ASP A 199 15.58 -2.75 -26.49
N ASP A 200 14.92 -1.97 -25.63
CA ASP A 200 14.37 -0.67 -25.99
C ASP A 200 14.66 0.39 -24.90
N PRO A 201 15.64 1.29 -25.13
CA PRO A 201 15.95 2.39 -24.21
C PRO A 201 14.81 3.40 -24.03
N SER A 202 13.71 3.30 -24.79
CA SER A 202 12.53 4.13 -24.55
C SER A 202 11.65 3.64 -23.41
N PHE A 203 11.92 2.45 -22.86
CA PHE A 203 11.31 1.95 -21.63
C PHE A 203 11.99 2.49 -20.37
N ASP A 204 12.92 3.45 -20.45
CA ASP A 204 13.53 4.11 -19.28
C ASP A 204 13.63 5.61 -19.59
N CYS A 205 12.48 6.28 -19.56
CA CYS A 205 12.37 7.66 -20.01
C CYS A 205 13.23 8.62 -19.16
N ASN A 206 13.36 8.30 -17.86
CA ASN A 206 13.99 9.12 -16.82
C ASN A 206 15.46 8.72 -16.58
N GLN A 207 15.93 7.63 -17.21
CA GLN A 207 17.26 7.06 -17.09
C GLN A 207 17.63 6.65 -15.66
N ASN A 208 16.64 6.19 -14.89
CA ASN A 208 16.82 5.76 -13.50
C ASN A 208 17.29 4.29 -13.41
N GLY A 209 17.27 3.55 -14.52
CA GLY A 209 17.68 2.14 -14.59
C GLY A 209 16.60 1.13 -14.24
N LEU A 210 15.34 1.56 -14.14
CA LEU A 210 14.13 0.74 -14.06
C LEU A 210 13.28 0.96 -15.31
N PRO A 211 12.55 -0.05 -15.78
CA PRO A 211 11.55 0.13 -16.81
C PRO A 211 10.43 1.07 -16.36
N ASP A 212 9.88 1.85 -17.29
CA ASP A 212 8.73 2.73 -17.11
C ASP A 212 7.54 1.97 -16.48
N SER A 213 7.38 0.67 -16.78
CA SER A 213 6.33 -0.19 -16.17
C SER A 213 6.44 -0.33 -14.65
N CYS A 214 7.59 0.02 -14.08
CA CYS A 214 7.91 -0.07 -12.67
C CYS A 214 7.98 1.26 -11.96
N ASP A 215 7.85 2.35 -12.69
CA ASP A 215 7.75 3.69 -12.13
C ASP A 215 6.30 4.02 -11.74
N PRO A 216 6.09 4.97 -10.80
CA PRO A 216 4.75 5.40 -10.43
C PRO A 216 3.97 5.97 -11.63
N ASP A 217 2.74 5.49 -11.82
CA ASP A 217 1.75 5.99 -12.78
C ASP A 217 0.42 6.14 -12.03
N CYS A 218 0.16 7.34 -11.55
CA CYS A 218 -0.96 7.58 -10.64
C CYS A 218 -2.32 7.56 -11.34
N ASP A 219 -2.37 7.92 -12.63
CA ASP A 219 -3.59 8.04 -13.42
C ASP A 219 -3.85 6.82 -14.32
N GLY A 220 -2.87 5.92 -14.41
CA GLY A 220 -2.96 4.63 -15.08
C GLY A 220 -3.01 4.76 -16.60
N ASP A 221 -2.43 5.83 -17.14
CA ASP A 221 -2.43 6.11 -18.58
C ASP A 221 -1.33 5.34 -19.35
N GLY A 222 -0.42 4.70 -18.62
CA GLY A 222 0.72 3.93 -19.14
C GLY A 222 1.98 4.75 -19.36
N THR A 223 2.01 6.01 -18.94
CA THR A 223 3.18 6.90 -18.94
C THR A 223 3.52 7.24 -17.49
N PRO A 224 4.73 6.94 -16.99
CA PRO A 224 5.10 7.29 -15.62
C PRO A 224 5.01 8.78 -15.33
N ASP A 225 4.68 9.09 -14.08
CA ASP A 225 4.44 10.44 -13.56
C ASP A 225 5.57 11.42 -13.95
N ASP A 226 6.82 11.01 -13.78
CA ASP A 226 8.00 11.83 -14.06
C ASP A 226 8.29 11.99 -15.57
N CYS A 227 7.95 10.99 -16.39
CA CYS A 227 7.94 11.10 -17.85
C CYS A 227 6.91 12.15 -18.31
N GLN A 228 5.73 12.15 -17.70
CA GLN A 228 4.69 13.14 -18.00
C GLN A 228 5.17 14.56 -17.67
N ILE A 229 5.75 14.76 -16.48
CA ILE A 229 6.31 16.05 -16.04
C ILE A 229 7.44 16.52 -16.96
N ALA A 230 8.35 15.62 -17.35
CA ALA A 230 9.42 15.94 -18.29
C ALA A 230 8.89 16.38 -19.67
N GLY A 231 7.76 15.79 -20.09
CA GLY A 231 7.07 16.13 -21.34
C GLY A 231 6.29 17.44 -21.28
N ASP A 232 5.63 17.72 -20.16
CA ASP A 232 4.88 18.94 -19.89
C ASP A 232 5.07 19.41 -18.43
N PRO A 233 6.05 20.27 -18.16
CA PRO A 233 6.29 20.78 -16.80
C PRO A 233 5.16 21.64 -16.23
N SER A 234 4.10 21.91 -17.00
CA SER A 234 2.93 22.66 -16.50
C SER A 234 1.95 21.80 -15.72
N ILE A 235 2.10 20.47 -15.75
CA ILE A 235 1.31 19.52 -14.95
C ILE A 235 1.90 19.27 -13.56
N ASP A 236 3.04 19.89 -13.23
CA ASP A 236 3.62 19.93 -11.89
C ASP A 236 3.82 21.41 -11.55
N CYS A 237 2.72 22.07 -11.22
CA CYS A 237 2.72 23.52 -11.08
C CYS A 237 3.48 23.98 -9.81
N ASN A 238 3.51 23.13 -8.79
CA ASN A 238 4.07 23.41 -7.46
C ASN A 238 5.54 22.95 -7.36
N GLY A 239 6.00 22.13 -8.31
CA GLY A 239 7.38 21.72 -8.48
C GLY A 239 7.81 20.66 -7.48
N ASP A 240 6.90 19.77 -7.09
CA ASP A 240 7.15 18.71 -6.10
C ASP A 240 7.45 17.33 -6.72
N ASP A 241 7.62 17.29 -8.05
CA ASP A 241 7.88 16.10 -8.85
C ASP A 241 6.71 15.08 -8.85
N ILE A 242 5.47 15.51 -8.53
CA ILE A 242 4.25 14.71 -8.62
C ILE A 242 3.23 15.43 -9.52
N PRO A 243 2.64 14.78 -10.55
CA PRO A 243 1.67 15.43 -11.41
C PRO A 243 0.44 15.94 -10.63
N ASP A 244 -0.06 17.13 -10.96
CA ASP A 244 -1.20 17.80 -10.33
C ASP A 244 -2.40 16.85 -10.24
N ILE A 245 -2.65 16.04 -11.29
CA ILE A 245 -3.76 15.07 -11.32
C ILE A 245 -3.68 14.00 -10.22
N CYS A 246 -2.48 13.63 -9.79
CA CYS A 246 -2.25 12.71 -8.68
C CYS A 246 -2.56 13.35 -7.32
N GLN A 247 -2.57 14.68 -7.27
CA GLN A 247 -2.70 15.47 -6.06
C GLN A 247 -4.08 16.09 -5.88
N ILE A 248 -4.89 16.21 -6.95
CA ILE A 248 -6.24 16.79 -6.93
C ILE A 248 -7.11 16.21 -5.81
N ALA A 249 -7.07 14.89 -5.57
CA ALA A 249 -7.94 14.27 -4.56
C ALA A 249 -7.70 14.79 -3.12
N SER A 250 -6.49 15.27 -2.82
CA SER A 250 -6.10 15.76 -1.48
C SER A 250 -5.78 17.25 -1.44
N GLY A 251 -5.52 17.88 -2.59
CA GLY A 251 -5.06 19.26 -2.67
C GLY A 251 -5.90 20.16 -3.56
N ASP A 252 -7.02 19.69 -4.14
CA ASP A 252 -8.04 20.55 -4.75
C ASP A 252 -9.22 20.66 -3.77
N VAL A 253 -9.07 21.51 -2.76
CA VAL A 253 -10.05 21.69 -1.69
C VAL A 253 -11.37 22.22 -2.28
N ASN A 254 -11.29 23.03 -3.33
CA ASN A 254 -12.45 23.70 -3.89
C ASN A 254 -13.21 22.84 -4.95
N GLN A 255 -12.60 21.74 -5.41
CA GLN A 255 -13.07 20.77 -6.41
C GLN A 255 -13.34 21.38 -7.80
N ASP A 256 -12.53 22.34 -8.22
CA ASP A 256 -12.63 22.95 -9.56
C ASP A 256 -11.78 22.24 -10.63
N GLY A 257 -11.02 21.22 -10.23
CA GLY A 257 -10.14 20.43 -11.07
C GLY A 257 -8.75 21.03 -11.26
N ILE A 258 -8.38 22.03 -10.45
CA ILE A 258 -7.07 22.63 -10.38
C ILE A 258 -6.53 22.42 -8.96
N LEU A 259 -5.31 21.92 -8.83
CA LEU A 259 -4.67 21.77 -7.52
C LEU A 259 -4.51 23.16 -6.87
N ASP A 260 -4.81 23.27 -5.57
CA ASP A 260 -4.82 24.54 -4.86
C ASP A 260 -3.48 25.25 -4.91
N ASP A 261 -2.35 24.54 -4.83
CA ASP A 261 -1.02 25.13 -5.01
C ASP A 261 -0.80 25.77 -6.39
N CYS A 262 -1.58 25.37 -7.40
CA CYS A 262 -1.58 25.94 -8.75
C CYS A 262 -2.48 27.17 -8.88
N GLN A 263 -3.31 27.45 -7.87
CA GLN A 263 -4.23 28.57 -7.82
C GLN A 263 -3.93 29.45 -6.62
N GLU A 264 -4.23 30.74 -6.73
CA GLU A 264 -4.11 31.64 -5.59
C GLU A 264 -5.43 31.56 -4.81
N LEU A 265 -5.61 30.48 -4.04
CA LEU A 265 -6.76 30.31 -3.14
C LEU A 265 -6.35 30.65 -1.72
N ASP A 266 -7.12 31.54 -1.10
CA ASP A 266 -6.96 31.82 0.32
C ASP A 266 -7.78 30.88 1.22
N PHE A 267 -8.74 30.14 0.65
CA PHE A 267 -9.57 29.16 1.39
C PHE A 267 -8.85 27.82 1.50
N THR A 268 -8.73 27.30 2.72
CA THR A 268 -7.93 26.11 3.03
C THR A 268 -8.73 24.89 3.45
N GLY A 269 -10.00 25.06 3.82
CA GLY A 269 -10.86 23.93 4.20
C GLY A 269 -11.92 24.25 5.26
N VAL A 270 -12.40 23.20 5.92
CA VAL A 270 -13.43 23.29 6.96
C VAL A 270 -13.00 22.48 8.18
N GLU A 271 -13.10 23.09 9.35
CA GLU A 271 -12.75 22.51 10.64
C GLU A 271 -13.96 22.50 11.58
N ILE A 272 -13.87 21.67 12.62
CA ILE A 272 -14.89 21.56 13.67
C ILE A 272 -14.22 21.59 15.04
N ASP A 273 -14.74 22.42 15.93
CA ASP A 273 -14.33 22.50 17.33
C ASP A 273 -15.48 22.08 18.24
N ILE A 274 -15.13 21.55 19.40
CA ILE A 274 -16.06 21.36 20.51
C ILE A 274 -16.09 22.64 21.34
N VAL A 275 -17.30 23.11 21.65
CA VAL A 275 -17.53 24.19 22.61
C VAL A 275 -18.02 23.56 23.91
N PRO A 276 -17.24 23.66 25.01
CA PRO A 276 -17.69 23.15 26.29
C PRO A 276 -18.99 23.85 26.73
N ILE A 277 -19.95 23.06 27.20
CA ILE A 277 -21.22 23.58 27.71
C ILE A 277 -21.02 24.00 29.16
N THR A 278 -20.73 25.29 29.35
CA THR A 278 -20.39 25.85 30.67
C THR A 278 -21.56 26.58 31.32
N GLY A 279 -21.62 26.59 32.65
CA GLY A 279 -22.58 27.41 33.42
C GLY A 279 -24.05 27.01 33.27
N VAL A 280 -24.31 25.81 32.74
CA VAL A 280 -25.66 25.29 32.47
C VAL A 280 -25.87 24.00 33.26
N ILE A 281 -26.99 23.95 34.00
CA ILE A 281 -27.44 22.70 34.65
C ILE A 281 -28.20 21.88 33.60
N ARG A 282 -27.58 20.79 33.15
CA ARG A 282 -28.15 19.82 32.21
C ARG A 282 -28.96 18.73 32.94
N GLY A 283 -29.88 18.05 32.24
CA GLY A 283 -30.57 16.86 32.78
C GLY A 283 -32.06 17.05 33.11
N GLU A 284 -32.57 16.37 34.14
CA GLU A 284 -34.02 16.24 34.38
C GLU A 284 -34.73 17.60 34.53
N GLY A 285 -35.47 17.99 33.50
CA GLY A 285 -36.24 19.24 33.45
C GLY A 285 -35.66 20.31 32.54
N SER A 286 -34.46 20.12 31.98
CA SER A 286 -33.91 20.92 30.88
C SER A 286 -34.26 20.30 29.52
N LEU A 287 -34.35 21.14 28.48
CA LEU A 287 -34.43 20.67 27.09
C LEU A 287 -33.08 20.12 26.60
N MET A 288 -32.00 20.43 27.33
CA MET A 288 -30.65 19.94 27.08
C MET A 288 -30.33 18.74 27.99
N PRO A 289 -30.21 17.52 27.44
CA PRO A 289 -29.81 16.35 28.22
C PRO A 289 -28.35 16.45 28.66
N LEU A 290 -27.98 15.63 29.66
CA LEU A 290 -26.58 15.54 30.11
C LEU A 290 -25.65 15.17 28.94
N SER A 291 -26.09 14.27 28.05
CA SER A 291 -25.35 13.83 26.87
C SER A 291 -25.11 14.89 25.80
N ALA A 292 -25.60 16.12 25.97
CA ALA A 292 -25.45 17.13 24.94
C ALA A 292 -23.99 17.61 24.80
N VAL A 293 -23.56 17.79 23.55
CA VAL A 293 -22.26 18.37 23.18
C VAL A 293 -22.47 19.41 22.09
N CYS A 294 -21.87 20.59 22.27
CA CYS A 294 -21.92 21.70 21.32
C CYS A 294 -20.69 21.67 20.40
N TYR A 295 -20.93 21.81 19.12
CA TYR A 295 -19.91 21.86 18.08
C TYR A 295 -20.02 23.18 17.30
N ARG A 296 -18.88 23.75 16.92
CA ARG A 296 -18.81 24.89 15.99
C ARG A 296 -18.00 24.49 14.77
N ILE A 297 -18.57 24.75 13.59
CA ILE A 297 -17.96 24.44 12.30
C ILE A 297 -17.45 25.74 11.69
N TYR A 298 -16.21 25.74 11.19
CA TYR A 298 -15.54 26.92 10.66
C TYR A 298 -15.01 26.67 9.25
N ALA A 299 -15.16 27.66 8.37
CA ALA A 299 -14.37 27.75 7.15
C ALA A 299 -13.02 28.38 7.47
N THR A 300 -11.92 27.80 6.97
CA THR A 300 -10.55 28.23 7.26
C THR A 300 -9.91 28.91 6.07
N PHE A 301 -9.08 29.92 6.36
CA PHE A 301 -8.42 30.76 5.38
C PHE A 301 -7.00 31.11 5.81
N ASP A 302 -6.06 31.07 4.87
CA ASP A 302 -4.66 31.44 5.11
C ASP A 302 -4.44 32.96 5.11
N ASN A 303 -5.36 33.71 4.49
CA ASN A 303 -5.24 35.14 4.32
C ASN A 303 -6.39 35.88 5.02
N PRO A 304 -6.08 36.79 5.97
CA PRO A 304 -7.12 37.57 6.65
C PRO A 304 -7.81 38.60 5.75
N GLY A 305 -7.33 38.80 4.52
CA GLY A 305 -7.99 39.62 3.50
C GLY A 305 -9.09 38.88 2.72
N ALA A 306 -9.18 37.55 2.86
CA ALA A 306 -10.24 36.76 2.24
C ALA A 306 -11.60 37.06 2.90
N HIS A 307 -12.67 36.63 2.24
CA HIS A 307 -14.02 36.90 2.71
C HIS A 307 -14.98 35.78 2.33
N LEU A 308 -15.61 35.17 3.32
CA LEU A 308 -16.70 34.22 3.09
C LEU A 308 -17.99 35.00 2.84
N ILE A 309 -18.71 34.64 1.78
CA ILE A 309 -19.97 35.29 1.40
C ILE A 309 -21.16 34.42 1.74
N GLY A 310 -21.07 33.10 1.55
CA GLY A 310 -22.23 32.25 1.78
C GLY A 310 -21.98 30.76 1.75
N LEU A 311 -22.99 30.08 2.26
CA LEU A 311 -23.11 28.64 2.45
C LEU A 311 -24.36 28.18 1.68
N TYR A 312 -24.22 27.22 0.75
CA TYR A 312 -25.34 26.84 -0.12
C TYR A 312 -25.41 25.36 -0.50
N GLY A 313 -26.63 24.92 -0.84
CA GLY A 313 -26.93 23.64 -1.46
C GLY A 313 -27.33 23.81 -2.93
N SER A 314 -26.93 22.88 -3.78
CA SER A 314 -27.23 22.92 -5.22
C SER A 314 -27.44 21.52 -5.79
N PRO A 315 -28.39 21.30 -6.72
CA PRO A 315 -28.60 19.98 -7.29
C PRO A 315 -27.49 19.59 -8.29
N LYS A 316 -26.62 20.54 -8.67
CA LYS A 316 -25.52 20.33 -9.63
C LYS A 316 -24.18 20.10 -8.96
N THR A 317 -23.91 20.85 -7.90
CA THR A 317 -22.60 20.87 -7.22
C THR A 317 -22.65 20.17 -5.86
N GLY A 318 -23.82 19.65 -5.46
CA GLY A 318 -24.00 18.91 -4.22
C GLY A 318 -24.94 19.62 -3.24
N SER A 319 -25.76 18.82 -2.57
CA SER A 319 -26.67 19.30 -1.52
C SER A 319 -25.89 19.73 -0.28
N MET A 320 -26.39 20.75 0.41
CA MET A 320 -26.00 21.05 1.79
C MET A 320 -26.71 20.05 2.71
N ILE A 321 -25.95 19.40 3.57
CA ILE A 321 -26.43 18.37 4.48
C ILE A 321 -25.83 18.62 5.86
N PHE A 322 -26.67 18.61 6.88
CA PHE A 322 -26.24 18.44 8.26
C PHE A 322 -27.06 17.30 8.85
N THR A 323 -26.39 16.34 9.47
CA THR A 323 -27.00 15.13 10.03
C THR A 323 -26.47 14.84 11.41
N THR A 324 -27.38 14.39 12.28
CA THR A 324 -27.08 13.96 13.65
C THR A 324 -27.91 12.72 13.97
N THR A 325 -27.43 11.85 14.86
CA THR A 325 -28.19 10.66 15.27
C THR A 325 -29.17 10.93 16.41
N GLY A 326 -28.86 11.90 17.28
CA GLY A 326 -29.64 12.23 18.48
C GLY A 326 -30.56 13.44 18.34
N GLY A 327 -30.52 14.15 17.21
CA GLY A 327 -31.20 15.43 17.04
C GLY A 327 -30.37 16.61 17.56
N LEU A 328 -30.84 17.81 17.25
CA LEU A 328 -30.21 19.07 17.63
C LEU A 328 -31.00 19.76 18.74
N TYR A 329 -30.29 20.40 19.66
CA TYR A 329 -30.88 21.29 20.64
C TYR A 329 -31.34 22.58 19.94
N GLN A 330 -32.58 22.96 20.24
CA GLN A 330 -33.28 24.13 19.71
C GLN A 330 -33.98 24.84 20.86
N ASP A 331 -33.53 26.05 21.18
CA ASP A 331 -34.18 26.89 22.20
C ASP A 331 -35.42 27.59 21.61
N LEU A 332 -36.43 27.84 22.46
CA LEU A 332 -37.67 28.48 22.02
C LEU A 332 -37.50 29.96 21.67
N ASP A 333 -36.58 30.64 22.36
CA ASP A 333 -36.20 32.03 22.14
C ASP A 333 -34.93 32.16 21.27
N GLY A 334 -34.47 31.02 20.72
CA GLY A 334 -33.39 30.90 19.73
C GLY A 334 -33.82 31.19 18.30
N GLY A 335 -33.05 30.67 17.34
CA GLY A 335 -33.34 30.86 15.92
C GLY A 335 -32.46 30.04 14.98
N ASP A 336 -32.95 29.87 13.75
CA ASP A 336 -32.27 29.07 12.71
C ASP A 336 -30.93 29.70 12.26
N LEU A 337 -30.82 31.03 12.39
CA LEU A 337 -29.66 31.82 12.02
C LEU A 337 -29.09 32.57 13.24
N ALA A 338 -27.79 32.89 13.23
CA ALA A 338 -27.20 33.75 14.25
C ALA A 338 -27.86 35.14 14.30
N SER A 339 -28.32 35.65 13.16
CA SER A 339 -29.08 36.91 13.06
C SER A 339 -30.43 36.88 13.78
N ASP A 340 -31.00 35.70 13.99
CA ASP A 340 -32.26 35.52 14.72
C ASP A 340 -32.04 35.33 16.23
N ARG A 341 -30.85 34.85 16.62
CA ARG A 341 -30.49 34.58 18.02
C ARG A 341 -30.17 35.87 18.79
N PRO A 342 -30.93 36.21 19.84
CA PRO A 342 -30.58 37.34 20.70
C PRO A 342 -29.23 37.13 21.37
N CYS A 343 -28.38 38.17 21.38
CA CYS A 343 -27.22 38.16 22.25
C CYS A 343 -27.70 38.23 23.71
N ASP A 344 -27.24 37.33 24.60
CA ASP A 344 -27.57 37.37 26.03
C ASP A 344 -26.46 38.06 26.85
N PRO A 345 -26.48 39.39 27.03
CA PRO A 345 -25.54 40.09 27.88
C PRO A 345 -25.84 39.93 29.38
N THR A 346 -26.96 39.29 29.75
CA THR A 346 -27.45 39.20 31.12
C THR A 346 -27.24 37.84 31.79
N GLY A 347 -26.94 36.79 31.01
CA GLY A 347 -26.73 35.43 31.49
C GLY A 347 -27.96 34.78 32.12
N LEU A 348 -29.15 35.32 31.84
CA LEU A 348 -30.41 34.84 32.43
C LEU A 348 -30.93 33.59 31.72
N PHE A 349 -30.51 33.36 30.49
CA PHE A 349 -30.85 32.17 29.70
C PHE A 349 -29.55 31.56 29.15
N PRO A 350 -28.71 30.97 30.02
CA PRO A 350 -27.39 30.47 29.61
C PRO A 350 -27.49 29.33 28.57
N GLU A 351 -28.62 28.62 28.51
CA GLU A 351 -28.84 27.57 27.50
C GLU A 351 -28.97 28.13 26.07
N LEU A 352 -29.44 29.38 25.90
CA LEU A 352 -29.59 30.05 24.59
C LEU A 352 -28.25 30.19 23.85
N ALA A 353 -27.14 30.27 24.59
CA ALA A 353 -25.80 30.35 24.01
C ALA A 353 -25.44 29.10 23.19
N PHE A 354 -26.10 27.97 23.46
CA PHE A 354 -25.85 26.67 22.83
C PHE A 354 -26.95 26.26 21.85
N ASP A 355 -27.84 27.19 21.47
CA ASP A 355 -28.82 26.96 20.42
C ASP A 355 -28.14 26.59 19.09
N SER A 356 -28.74 25.67 18.33
CA SER A 356 -28.16 25.23 17.06
C SER A 356 -28.63 26.12 15.91
N LEU A 357 -27.69 26.63 15.11
CA LEU A 357 -27.93 27.63 14.08
C LEU A 357 -26.92 27.54 12.92
N LEU A 358 -27.26 28.18 11.79
CA LEU A 358 -26.33 28.47 10.70
C LEU A 358 -25.94 29.95 10.72
N THR A 359 -24.73 30.25 10.23
CA THR A 359 -24.25 31.63 10.15
C THR A 359 -23.18 31.77 9.06
N VAL A 360 -22.72 32.99 8.84
CA VAL A 360 -21.47 33.29 8.16
C VAL A 360 -20.75 34.34 9.03
N GLY A 361 -19.89 33.88 9.93
CA GLY A 361 -19.12 34.71 10.84
C GLY A 361 -19.77 34.92 12.21
N GLY A 362 -20.64 35.93 12.32
CA GLY A 362 -21.18 36.36 13.61
C GLY A 362 -21.89 35.23 14.36
N ASP A 363 -21.92 35.30 15.69
CA ASP A 363 -22.59 34.29 16.50
C ASP A 363 -23.93 34.77 17.07
N CYS A 364 -24.26 36.06 17.06
CA CYS A 364 -25.57 36.51 17.50
C CYS A 364 -26.10 37.72 16.71
N ALA A 365 -27.34 38.13 16.99
CA ALA A 365 -28.02 39.15 16.22
C ALA A 365 -27.37 40.55 16.22
N SER A 366 -26.34 40.81 17.05
CA SER A 366 -25.68 42.12 17.11
C SER A 366 -24.64 42.33 16.02
N ASP A 367 -24.09 41.23 15.51
CA ASP A 367 -22.95 41.14 14.60
C ASP A 367 -23.24 40.25 13.38
N SER A 368 -24.46 39.71 13.30
CA SER A 368 -24.96 38.87 12.21
C SER A 368 -26.01 39.56 11.32
N PHE A 369 -25.77 39.55 10.01
CA PHE A 369 -26.59 40.16 8.96
C PHE A 369 -26.91 39.18 7.82
N GLU A 370 -26.71 37.88 8.03
CA GLU A 370 -26.99 36.86 7.03
C GLU A 370 -28.46 36.79 6.62
N GLN A 371 -28.67 36.38 5.38
CA GLN A 371 -29.98 36.23 4.77
C GLN A 371 -30.17 34.79 4.33
N ASN A 372 -31.24 34.15 4.82
CA ASN A 372 -31.71 32.89 4.25
C ASN A 372 -32.50 33.16 2.95
N VAL A 373 -32.02 32.60 1.85
CA VAL A 373 -32.73 32.52 0.58
C VAL A 373 -32.98 31.06 0.22
N GLY A 374 -34.11 30.54 0.68
CA GLY A 374 -34.66 29.27 0.19
C GLY A 374 -34.30 28.02 0.98
N ILE A 375 -33.60 28.13 2.12
CA ILE A 375 -33.37 27.00 3.04
C ILE A 375 -34.63 26.72 3.88
N ASP A 376 -35.00 25.44 3.99
CA ASP A 376 -36.10 24.94 4.82
C ASP A 376 -35.59 24.30 6.13
N PHE A 377 -35.59 25.07 7.20
CA PHE A 377 -35.18 24.62 8.53
C PHE A 377 -36.19 23.70 9.25
N SER A 378 -37.30 23.30 8.61
CA SER A 378 -38.32 22.49 9.30
C SER A 378 -37.79 21.16 9.83
N SER A 379 -36.91 20.46 9.10
CA SER A 379 -36.29 19.21 9.58
C SER A 379 -35.11 19.47 10.52
N PHE A 380 -34.41 20.59 10.35
CA PHE A 380 -33.38 21.05 11.28
C PHE A 380 -33.97 21.21 12.69
N ASN A 381 -35.14 21.86 12.78
CA ASN A 381 -35.83 22.15 14.04
C ASN A 381 -36.61 20.99 14.66
N THR A 382 -36.86 19.91 13.91
CA THR A 382 -37.70 18.81 14.39
C THR A 382 -36.96 17.49 14.52
N THR A 383 -36.05 17.20 13.60
CA THR A 383 -35.28 15.96 13.57
C THR A 383 -33.78 16.18 13.77
N GLY A 384 -33.31 17.44 13.81
CA GLY A 384 -31.88 17.75 13.94
C GLY A 384 -31.05 17.34 12.72
N SER A 385 -31.68 17.28 11.55
CA SER A 385 -31.03 16.97 10.28
C SER A 385 -31.66 17.80 9.17
N MET A 386 -30.87 18.25 8.21
CA MET A 386 -31.34 19.02 7.06
C MET A 386 -30.63 18.59 5.79
N VAL A 387 -31.36 18.63 4.67
CA VAL A 387 -30.86 18.34 3.33
C VAL A 387 -31.44 19.39 2.40
N GLU A 388 -30.59 20.34 2.01
CA GLU A 388 -30.94 21.48 1.18
C GLU A 388 -30.32 21.35 -0.20
N THR A 389 -31.16 21.46 -1.22
CA THR A 389 -30.74 21.30 -2.61
C THR A 389 -30.71 22.60 -3.41
N ASP A 390 -31.32 23.68 -2.92
CA ASP A 390 -31.52 24.90 -3.70
C ASP A 390 -31.65 26.17 -2.84
N GLY A 391 -31.11 26.12 -1.61
CA GLY A 391 -31.06 27.24 -0.67
C GLY A 391 -29.64 27.75 -0.41
N ILE A 392 -29.53 29.01 0.02
CA ILE A 392 -28.29 29.66 0.42
C ILE A 392 -28.51 30.56 1.65
N VAL A 393 -27.54 30.56 2.57
CA VAL A 393 -27.36 31.60 3.58
C VAL A 393 -26.21 32.48 3.10
N LEU A 394 -26.43 33.79 2.98
CA LEU A 394 -25.44 34.71 2.44
C LEU A 394 -25.37 36.05 3.16
N LEU A 395 -24.23 36.70 2.98
CA LEU A 395 -23.93 38.08 3.34
C LEU A 395 -23.86 38.99 2.12
N ASN A 396 -23.84 40.29 2.36
CA ASN A 396 -23.29 41.19 1.37
C ASN A 396 -21.75 41.04 1.35
N PRO A 397 -21.09 41.22 0.20
CA PRO A 397 -19.64 41.04 0.10
C PRO A 397 -18.78 41.90 1.03
N ASP A 398 -19.30 43.04 1.50
CA ASP A 398 -18.57 43.99 2.37
C ASP A 398 -18.89 43.81 3.87
N ASP A 399 -19.71 42.82 4.24
CA ASP A 399 -20.14 42.63 5.63
C ASP A 399 -19.02 42.00 6.45
N ALA A 400 -18.39 42.79 7.34
CA ALA A 400 -17.17 42.42 8.07
C ALA A 400 -17.21 41.07 8.83
N GLN A 401 -18.38 40.52 9.13
CA GLN A 401 -18.52 39.20 9.75
C GLN A 401 -18.02 38.06 8.84
N GLY A 402 -18.03 38.23 7.51
CA GLY A 402 -17.47 37.24 6.58
C GLY A 402 -15.95 37.24 6.51
N THR A 403 -15.26 38.18 7.17
CA THR A 403 -13.80 38.23 7.24
C THR A 403 -13.29 37.19 8.25
N PRO A 404 -12.21 36.45 7.93
CA PRO A 404 -11.57 35.55 8.88
C PRO A 404 -11.18 36.24 10.19
N ASP A 405 -11.41 35.56 11.31
CA ASP A 405 -11.03 36.02 12.63
C ASP A 405 -9.50 36.00 12.85
N GLY A 406 -9.06 36.23 14.10
CA GLY A 406 -7.63 36.24 14.44
C GLY A 406 -6.90 34.92 14.21
N ASP A 407 -7.65 33.81 14.08
CA ASP A 407 -7.14 32.47 13.81
C ASP A 407 -7.32 32.08 12.32
N GLY A 408 -7.79 33.00 11.46
CA GLY A 408 -8.04 32.71 10.05
C GLY A 408 -9.34 31.96 9.80
N ARG A 409 -10.33 32.06 10.70
CA ARG A 409 -11.56 31.23 10.64
C ARG A 409 -12.82 32.08 10.53
N VAL A 410 -13.83 31.54 9.85
CA VAL A 410 -15.18 32.10 9.77
C VAL A 410 -16.18 31.05 10.22
N LEU A 411 -16.96 31.33 11.27
CA LEU A 411 -17.99 30.40 11.77
C LEU A 411 -19.07 30.19 10.71
N VAL A 412 -19.48 28.96 10.46
CA VAL A 412 -20.54 28.64 9.49
C VAL A 412 -21.75 27.94 10.12
N ALA A 413 -21.55 27.27 11.24
CA ALA A 413 -22.62 26.63 11.99
C ALA A 413 -22.23 26.43 13.46
N GLN A 414 -23.24 26.47 14.34
CA GLN A 414 -23.16 25.94 15.69
C GLN A 414 -24.21 24.83 15.82
N LEU A 415 -23.79 23.62 16.20
CA LEU A 415 -24.64 22.44 16.27
C LEU A 415 -24.49 21.78 17.63
N THR A 416 -25.54 21.84 18.45
CA THR A 416 -25.58 21.16 19.74
C THR A 416 -26.34 19.86 19.60
N THR A 417 -25.61 18.75 19.60
CA THR A 417 -26.19 17.41 19.48
C THR A 417 -26.70 16.94 20.84
N LEU A 418 -27.86 16.27 20.86
CA LEU A 418 -28.48 15.82 22.11
C LEU A 418 -27.89 14.50 22.64
N ASP A 419 -27.33 13.67 21.77
CA ASP A 419 -26.70 12.38 22.13
C ASP A 419 -25.17 12.47 22.27
N GLY A 420 -24.59 13.64 22.00
CA GLY A 420 -23.16 13.91 22.11
C GLY A 420 -22.34 13.40 20.93
N SER A 421 -22.97 12.76 19.95
CA SER A 421 -22.29 12.32 18.73
C SER A 421 -21.82 13.52 17.90
N PRO A 422 -20.65 13.45 17.23
CA PRO A 422 -20.25 14.50 16.32
C PRO A 422 -21.23 14.60 15.15
N PRO A 423 -21.66 15.82 14.77
CA PRO A 423 -22.49 16.01 13.58
C PRO A 423 -21.69 15.67 12.32
N ASP A 424 -22.34 15.06 11.34
CA ASP A 424 -21.76 14.78 10.02
C ASP A 424 -22.51 15.58 8.95
N GLY A 425 -21.84 15.93 7.86
CA GLY A 425 -22.45 16.69 6.79
C GLY A 425 -21.49 17.23 5.76
N ARG A 426 -22.05 18.03 4.86
CA ARG A 426 -21.29 18.69 3.80
C ARG A 426 -22.03 19.90 3.27
N PHE A 427 -21.33 20.82 2.65
CA PHE A 427 -21.95 21.98 2.01
C PHE A 427 -21.06 22.64 0.96
N ASN A 428 -21.63 23.56 0.18
CA ASN A 428 -20.82 24.38 -0.72
C ASN A 428 -20.60 25.77 -0.10
N LEU A 429 -19.45 26.37 -0.38
CA LEU A 429 -19.08 27.72 0.03
C LEU A 429 -18.85 28.61 -1.19
N ILE A 430 -19.09 29.91 -1.01
CA ILE A 430 -18.72 30.95 -1.96
C ILE A 430 -18.13 32.12 -1.20
N GLY A 431 -17.07 32.72 -1.75
CA GLY A 431 -16.41 33.87 -1.16
C GLY A 431 -15.48 34.56 -2.15
N THR A 432 -14.64 35.44 -1.62
CA THR A 432 -13.60 36.15 -2.36
C THR A 432 -12.26 35.98 -1.69
N ASN A 433 -11.21 35.80 -2.49
CA ASN A 433 -9.83 35.88 -2.05
C ASN A 433 -9.45 37.36 -1.77
N ALA A 434 -8.35 37.57 -1.07
CA ALA A 434 -7.79 38.86 -0.69
C ALA A 434 -7.35 39.71 -1.89
N ASP A 435 -7.07 39.09 -3.03
CA ASP A 435 -6.79 39.77 -4.29
C ASP A 435 -8.07 40.29 -4.98
N GLY A 436 -9.25 39.90 -4.47
CA GLY A 436 -10.57 40.25 -4.98
C GLY A 436 -11.12 39.30 -6.05
N SER A 437 -10.46 38.18 -6.33
CA SER A 437 -11.02 37.09 -7.14
C SER A 437 -12.08 36.31 -6.36
N ASP A 438 -13.08 35.76 -7.04
CA ASP A 438 -14.13 34.94 -6.42
C ASP A 438 -13.65 33.48 -6.32
N PHE A 439 -13.98 32.78 -5.24
CA PHE A 439 -13.80 31.33 -5.12
C PHE A 439 -15.12 30.62 -4.83
N GLN A 440 -15.21 29.35 -5.23
CA GLN A 440 -16.29 28.45 -4.85
C GLN A 440 -15.69 27.13 -4.40
N ALA A 441 -16.15 26.60 -3.27
CA ALA A 441 -15.72 25.30 -2.79
C ALA A 441 -16.91 24.35 -2.69
N PHE A 442 -16.82 23.16 -3.26
CA PHE A 442 -17.95 22.25 -3.39
C PHE A 442 -17.87 21.07 -2.42
N GLN A 443 -19.02 20.68 -1.87
CA GLN A 443 -19.20 19.50 -1.03
C GLN A 443 -18.21 19.38 0.14
N MET A 444 -17.81 20.53 0.70
CA MET A 444 -16.90 20.62 1.83
C MET A 444 -17.45 19.84 3.01
N THR A 445 -16.64 18.90 3.49
CA THR A 445 -16.84 18.16 4.73
C THR A 445 -15.88 18.67 5.79
N TRP A 446 -16.22 18.48 7.06
CA TRP A 446 -15.29 18.67 8.17
C TRP A 446 -14.78 17.30 8.64
N GLY A 447 -13.56 17.28 9.18
CA GLY A 447 -12.99 16.10 9.81
C GLY A 447 -13.57 15.85 11.21
N GLU A 448 -12.88 15.02 11.99
CA GLU A 448 -13.18 14.88 13.42
C GLU A 448 -12.61 16.07 14.21
N PRO A 449 -13.30 16.51 15.28
CA PRO A 449 -12.79 17.59 16.12
C PRO A 449 -11.49 17.18 16.80
N ALA A 450 -10.60 18.15 17.02
CA ALA A 450 -9.35 17.93 17.73
C ALA A 450 -9.61 17.26 19.09
N LEU A 451 -8.98 16.11 19.32
CA LEU A 451 -9.20 15.33 20.53
C LEU A 451 -8.66 16.07 21.76
N VAL A 452 -9.58 16.56 22.59
CA VAL A 452 -9.28 17.03 23.95
C VAL A 452 -9.64 15.87 24.89
N ASP A 453 -8.60 15.14 25.31
CA ASP A 453 -8.72 13.96 26.18
C ASP A 453 -7.70 14.08 27.31
N CYS A 454 -8.14 14.65 28.42
CA CYS A 454 -7.27 14.96 29.53
C CYS A 454 -7.01 13.76 30.47
N ASN A 455 -7.91 12.77 30.47
CA ASN A 455 -7.81 11.55 31.28
C ASN A 455 -7.14 10.38 30.53
N GLY A 456 -6.91 10.51 29.22
CA GLY A 456 -6.17 9.59 28.35
C GLY A 456 -6.94 8.33 27.97
N ASN A 457 -8.27 8.34 28.04
CA ASN A 457 -9.11 7.16 27.77
C ASN A 457 -9.49 6.99 26.28
N GLY A 458 -9.11 7.94 25.43
CA GLY A 458 -9.43 7.98 24.00
C GLY A 458 -10.83 8.51 23.66
N ILE A 459 -11.54 9.08 24.64
CA ILE A 459 -12.85 9.75 24.51
C ILE A 459 -12.64 11.25 24.77
N GLN A 460 -13.39 12.10 24.07
CA GLN A 460 -13.30 13.54 24.25
C GLN A 460 -13.88 13.96 25.61
N ASP A 461 -13.26 14.90 26.29
CA ASP A 461 -13.68 15.46 27.58
C ASP A 461 -15.18 15.83 27.63
N ALA A 462 -15.68 16.50 26.58
CA ALA A 462 -17.09 16.89 26.51
C ALA A 462 -18.05 15.69 26.40
N GLN A 463 -17.62 14.61 25.74
CA GLN A 463 -18.37 13.36 25.68
C GLN A 463 -18.31 12.60 26.99
N ASP A 464 -17.19 12.70 27.70
CA ASP A 464 -17.01 12.10 29.01
C ASP A 464 -17.93 12.75 30.06
N ILE A 465 -17.96 14.08 30.07
CA ILE A 465 -18.90 14.85 30.89
C ILE A 465 -20.34 14.54 30.46
N GLY A 466 -20.61 14.54 29.15
CA GLY A 466 -21.97 14.35 28.65
C GLY A 466 -22.51 12.92 28.88
N GLY A 467 -21.65 11.92 28.73
CA GLY A 467 -21.95 10.52 29.00
C GLY A 467 -22.01 10.17 30.48
N GLY A 468 -21.56 11.09 31.36
CA GLY A 468 -21.46 10.90 32.80
C GLY A 468 -20.35 9.92 33.21
N SER A 469 -19.38 9.65 32.33
CA SER A 469 -18.14 8.96 32.70
C SER A 469 -17.22 9.86 33.53
N SER A 470 -17.33 11.17 33.35
CA SER A 470 -16.60 12.18 34.12
C SER A 470 -17.55 13.22 34.73
N LEU A 471 -17.14 13.78 35.86
CA LEU A 471 -17.87 14.84 36.55
C LEU A 471 -17.35 16.22 36.12
N ASP A 472 -18.22 17.22 36.17
CA ASP A 472 -17.92 18.63 35.93
C ASP A 472 -18.77 19.44 36.93
N CYS A 473 -18.43 19.37 38.22
CA CYS A 473 -19.25 19.92 39.29
C CYS A 473 -19.30 21.46 39.27
N ASN A 474 -18.24 22.12 38.79
CA ASN A 474 -18.15 23.57 38.72
C ASN A 474 -18.70 24.15 37.39
N LEU A 475 -19.08 23.27 36.45
CA LEU A 475 -19.66 23.58 35.14
C LEU A 475 -18.75 24.48 34.29
N ASP A 476 -17.44 24.29 34.36
CA ASP A 476 -16.47 25.00 33.53
C ASP A 476 -16.15 24.26 32.22
N GLY A 477 -16.73 23.07 32.04
CA GLY A 477 -16.60 22.28 30.82
C GLY A 477 -15.30 21.49 30.72
N ILE A 478 -14.52 21.40 31.80
CA ILE A 478 -13.31 20.57 31.92
C ILE A 478 -13.58 19.47 32.95
N PRO A 479 -13.32 18.19 32.63
CA PRO A 479 -13.54 17.09 33.57
C PRO A 479 -12.81 17.31 34.90
N ASP A 480 -13.49 17.05 36.00
CA ASP A 480 -12.96 17.25 37.36
C ASP A 480 -11.64 16.49 37.57
N GLU A 481 -11.52 15.25 37.08
CA GLU A 481 -10.28 14.48 37.20
C GLU A 481 -9.07 15.12 36.51
N CYS A 482 -9.29 16.08 35.62
CA CYS A 482 -8.26 16.83 34.92
C CYS A 482 -7.88 18.12 35.64
N GLN A 483 -8.71 18.52 36.59
CA GLN A 483 -8.53 19.68 37.46
C GLN A 483 -8.02 19.30 38.87
N THR A 484 -7.99 18.00 39.22
CA THR A 484 -7.50 17.45 40.51
C THR A 484 -5.99 17.48 40.72
N LYS A 485 -5.18 17.85 39.72
CA LYS A 485 -3.69 17.86 39.84
C LYS A 485 -3.15 18.98 40.72
N ASP A 486 -4.02 19.85 41.24
CA ASP A 486 -3.68 20.94 42.14
C ASP A 486 -4.04 20.57 43.59
N PRO A 487 -3.07 20.36 44.50
CA PRO A 487 -3.32 20.03 45.91
C PRO A 487 -4.04 21.14 46.68
N TYR A 488 -4.21 22.34 46.09
CA TYR A 488 -5.07 23.39 46.63
C TYR A 488 -6.55 23.21 46.29
N ARG A 489 -6.95 22.13 45.61
CA ARG A 489 -8.32 21.86 45.13
C ARG A 489 -8.95 20.55 45.65
N ASP A 490 -8.24 19.78 46.48
CA ASP A 490 -8.74 18.58 47.19
C ASP A 490 -8.11 18.60 48.59
N CYS A 491 -8.60 19.48 49.45
CA CYS A 491 -7.95 19.76 50.73
C CYS A 491 -8.05 18.60 51.73
N ASN A 492 -9.06 17.74 51.56
CA ASN A 492 -9.33 16.60 52.43
C ASN A 492 -8.70 15.29 51.89
N ASP A 493 -7.93 15.39 50.79
CA ASP A 493 -7.21 14.32 50.09
C ASP A 493 -8.11 13.10 49.79
N ASN A 494 -9.41 13.33 49.57
CA ASN A 494 -10.37 12.23 49.38
C ASN A 494 -10.44 11.77 47.91
N GLY A 495 -9.77 12.48 47.00
CA GLY A 495 -9.76 12.22 45.57
C GLY A 495 -10.90 12.89 44.80
N THR A 496 -11.70 13.72 45.46
CA THR A 496 -12.82 14.50 44.91
C THR A 496 -12.49 15.98 45.09
N PRO A 497 -12.60 16.81 44.04
CA PRO A 497 -12.36 18.24 44.21
C PRO A 497 -13.30 18.89 45.22
N ASP A 498 -12.79 19.89 45.93
CA ASP A 498 -13.49 20.69 46.95
C ASP A 498 -14.87 21.20 46.48
N TRP A 499 -14.99 21.66 45.23
CA TRP A 499 -16.26 22.12 44.68
C TRP A 499 -17.31 21.00 44.47
N CYS A 500 -16.86 19.77 44.23
CA CYS A 500 -17.74 18.62 44.11
C CYS A 500 -18.22 18.21 45.49
N ASP A 501 -17.34 18.28 46.49
CA ASP A 501 -17.71 18.01 47.87
C ASP A 501 -18.77 19.00 48.40
N ILE A 502 -18.67 20.27 48.03
CA ILE A 502 -19.68 21.29 48.34
C ILE A 502 -21.00 21.00 47.60
N SER A 503 -20.93 20.66 46.31
CA SER A 503 -22.11 20.37 45.47
C SER A 503 -22.88 19.14 45.98
N ASP A 504 -22.17 18.07 46.35
CA ASP A 504 -22.74 16.83 46.88
C ASP A 504 -23.13 16.94 48.37
N GLY A 505 -22.72 18.03 49.03
CA GLY A 505 -22.96 18.30 50.44
C GLY A 505 -22.19 17.36 51.38
N THR A 506 -21.09 16.77 50.89
CA THR A 506 -20.12 16.02 51.69
C THR A 506 -19.22 16.94 52.49
N SER A 507 -18.97 18.16 52.00
CA SER A 507 -18.33 19.24 52.75
C SER A 507 -19.21 20.49 52.83
N ALA A 508 -19.07 21.24 53.92
CA ALA A 508 -19.83 22.47 54.14
C ALA A 508 -19.09 23.67 53.55
N ASP A 509 -19.83 24.59 52.93
CA ASP A 509 -19.37 25.95 52.61
C ASP A 509 -20.46 26.91 53.11
N ILE A 510 -20.47 27.14 54.44
CA ILE A 510 -21.48 27.96 55.11
C ILE A 510 -21.37 29.42 54.66
N ASN A 511 -20.15 29.85 54.33
CA ASN A 511 -19.85 31.25 54.04
C ASN A 511 -19.96 31.60 52.54
N GLY A 512 -20.05 30.58 51.67
CA GLY A 512 -20.32 30.67 50.24
C GLY A 512 -19.13 31.18 49.42
N ASN A 513 -17.91 30.97 49.89
CA ASN A 513 -16.70 31.45 49.21
C ASN A 513 -16.09 30.43 48.23
N GLY A 514 -16.66 29.22 48.12
CA GLY A 514 -16.21 28.17 47.22
C GLY A 514 -15.02 27.36 47.73
N ILE A 515 -14.64 27.51 49.00
CA ILE A 515 -13.64 26.70 49.69
C ILE A 515 -14.38 25.96 50.81
N PRO A 516 -14.27 24.63 50.93
CA PRO A 516 -14.90 23.91 52.02
C PRO A 516 -14.37 24.40 53.37
N ASP A 517 -15.26 24.60 54.33
CA ASP A 517 -14.95 25.18 55.64
C ASP A 517 -13.89 24.34 56.41
N GLU A 518 -13.76 23.03 56.11
CA GLU A 518 -12.70 22.15 56.65
C GLU A 518 -11.30 22.44 56.08
N CYS A 519 -11.23 23.02 54.88
CA CYS A 519 -10.00 23.43 54.20
C CYS A 519 -9.47 24.78 54.71
N GLU A 520 -10.31 25.58 55.35
CA GLU A 520 -9.96 26.92 55.83
C GLU A 520 -9.18 26.90 57.16
N CYS A 521 -8.63 25.74 57.54
CA CYS A 521 -8.15 25.44 58.91
C CYS A 521 -6.63 25.39 59.09
N GLU A 522 -5.83 25.90 58.16
CA GLU A 522 -4.36 25.97 58.30
C GLU A 522 -3.88 26.76 59.54
N GLY A 523 -4.77 27.57 60.14
CA GLY A 523 -4.49 28.32 61.36
C GLY A 523 -4.73 27.58 62.69
N ASP A 524 -5.32 26.38 62.70
CA ASP A 524 -5.65 25.63 63.94
C ASP A 524 -4.47 24.74 64.34
N LEU A 525 -3.45 25.36 64.92
CA LEU A 525 -2.21 24.71 65.30
C LEU A 525 -2.36 23.75 66.49
N ASN A 526 -3.47 23.83 67.23
CA ASN A 526 -3.72 23.01 68.41
C ASN A 526 -4.73 21.86 68.16
N GLY A 527 -5.46 21.91 67.04
CA GLY A 527 -6.36 20.86 66.56
C GLY A 527 -7.70 20.82 67.31
N ASP A 528 -8.18 21.95 67.84
CA ASP A 528 -9.45 22.03 68.57
C ASP A 528 -10.64 22.51 67.73
N GLY A 529 -10.43 22.71 66.43
CA GLY A 529 -11.42 23.18 65.47
C GLY A 529 -11.71 24.68 65.55
N GLN A 530 -10.85 25.48 66.19
CA GLN A 530 -11.00 26.94 66.23
C GLN A 530 -9.66 27.64 66.12
N VAL A 531 -9.45 28.39 65.03
CA VAL A 531 -8.30 29.31 64.92
C VAL A 531 -8.51 30.50 65.83
N ASN A 532 -7.84 30.50 66.99
CA ASN A 532 -8.04 31.51 68.01
C ASN A 532 -6.73 31.96 68.67
N VAL A 533 -6.83 32.63 69.81
CA VAL A 533 -5.65 33.16 70.51
C VAL A 533 -4.71 32.04 70.95
N ASP A 534 -5.23 30.84 71.21
CA ASP A 534 -4.45 29.69 71.63
C ASP A 534 -3.50 29.20 70.51
N ASP A 535 -3.88 29.35 69.24
CA ASP A 535 -3.02 29.03 68.08
C ASP A 535 -1.98 30.11 67.83
N ILE A 536 -2.35 31.39 68.01
CA ILE A 536 -1.38 32.51 67.97
C ILE A 536 -0.29 32.30 69.03
N ILE A 537 -0.65 31.77 70.20
CA ILE A 537 0.29 31.48 71.27
C ILE A 537 1.28 30.39 70.83
N ILE A 538 0.86 29.41 70.04
CA ILE A 538 1.77 28.35 69.53
C ILE A 538 2.85 28.94 68.62
N VAL A 539 2.50 29.83 67.69
CA VAL A 539 3.49 30.51 66.82
C VAL A 539 4.44 31.36 67.66
N ILE A 540 3.92 32.16 68.59
CA ILE A 540 4.73 33.07 69.41
C ILE A 540 5.67 32.30 70.34
N LEU A 541 5.25 31.15 70.88
CA LEU A 541 6.08 30.34 71.79
C LEU A 541 7.24 29.65 71.07
N ASN A 542 7.10 29.40 69.77
CA ASN A 542 8.10 28.73 68.95
C ASN A 542 8.85 29.68 68.00
N TRP A 543 8.73 30.99 68.23
CA TRP A 543 9.28 32.01 67.34
C TRP A 543 10.79 31.86 67.09
N GLY A 544 11.17 31.72 65.83
CA GLY A 544 12.55 31.58 65.38
C GLY A 544 13.14 30.17 65.56
N GLU A 545 12.34 29.18 65.96
CA GLU A 545 12.72 27.77 65.90
C GLU A 545 12.80 27.29 64.44
N ILE A 546 13.64 26.28 64.20
CA ILE A 546 13.91 25.72 62.87
C ILE A 546 13.66 24.21 62.82
N GLY A 547 13.16 23.72 61.68
CA GLY A 547 12.73 22.34 61.50
C GLY A 547 11.29 22.10 61.95
N GLU A 548 10.85 20.83 61.96
CA GLU A 548 9.46 20.48 62.28
C GLU A 548 9.02 21.04 63.64
N ASN A 549 8.13 22.03 63.60
CA ASN A 549 7.64 22.73 64.78
C ASN A 549 6.13 23.00 64.65
N PRO A 550 5.31 22.78 65.69
CA PRO A 550 3.88 23.09 65.64
C PRO A 550 3.55 24.57 65.43
N GLY A 551 4.52 25.49 65.57
CA GLY A 551 4.37 26.91 65.24
C GLY A 551 4.71 27.27 63.79
N ASP A 552 5.22 26.33 62.99
CA ASP A 552 5.54 26.49 61.57
C ASP A 552 4.27 26.18 60.76
N ALA A 553 3.41 27.18 60.61
CA ALA A 553 2.07 27.04 60.02
C ALA A 553 2.14 26.89 58.49
N ASN A 554 3.15 27.50 57.83
CA ASN A 554 3.33 27.40 56.38
C ASN A 554 4.27 26.25 55.96
N ASN A 555 4.82 25.50 56.93
CA ASN A 555 5.76 24.39 56.76
C ASN A 555 7.03 24.76 55.96
N ASP A 556 7.51 26.00 56.05
CA ASP A 556 8.73 26.44 55.35
C ASP A 556 10.03 26.11 56.12
N GLY A 557 9.89 25.55 57.34
CA GLY A 557 10.96 25.11 58.20
C GLY A 557 11.47 26.20 59.15
N LEU A 558 10.83 27.37 59.20
CA LEU A 558 11.17 28.48 60.09
C LEU A 558 9.93 29.18 60.65
N VAL A 559 9.77 29.19 61.98
CA VAL A 559 8.67 29.92 62.63
C VAL A 559 8.94 31.43 62.62
N ASP A 560 8.24 32.21 61.80
CA ASP A 560 8.39 33.65 61.69
C ASP A 560 7.07 34.45 61.52
N GLY A 561 7.19 35.67 60.99
CA GLY A 561 6.04 36.56 60.80
C GLY A 561 5.07 36.11 59.71
N MET A 562 5.47 35.19 58.83
CA MET A 562 4.61 34.60 57.82
C MET A 562 3.64 33.60 58.47
N ASP A 563 4.10 32.76 59.41
CA ASP A 563 3.24 31.83 60.17
C ASP A 563 2.22 32.57 61.02
N LEU A 564 2.66 33.63 61.70
CA LEU A 564 1.76 34.46 62.48
C LEU A 564 0.76 35.20 61.59
N GLY A 565 1.17 35.54 60.37
CA GLY A 565 0.29 36.09 59.34
C GLY A 565 -0.87 35.14 59.06
N LEU A 566 -0.58 33.87 58.80
CA LEU A 566 -1.57 32.83 58.48
C LEU A 566 -2.59 32.63 59.60
N VAL A 567 -2.14 32.45 60.84
CA VAL A 567 -3.04 32.24 61.99
C VAL A 567 -3.91 33.47 62.27
N ILE A 568 -3.39 34.68 62.05
CA ILE A 568 -4.19 35.91 62.22
C ILE A 568 -5.21 36.08 61.10
N THR A 569 -4.90 35.68 59.87
CA THR A 569 -5.83 35.79 58.75
C THR A 569 -6.94 34.74 58.80
N ALA A 570 -6.69 33.58 59.40
CA ALA A 570 -7.65 32.48 59.53
C ALA A 570 -8.51 32.56 60.83
N PHE A 571 -8.47 33.68 61.57
CA PHE A 571 -9.09 33.80 62.91
C PHE A 571 -10.62 33.60 62.91
N GLY A 572 -11.10 32.50 63.50
CA GLY A 572 -12.50 32.07 63.40
C GLY A 572 -12.74 30.64 63.90
N GLY A 573 -13.97 30.15 63.76
CA GLY A 573 -14.27 28.73 63.94
C GLY A 573 -14.08 27.99 62.62
N CYS A 574 -13.39 26.85 62.66
CA CYS A 574 -13.42 25.86 61.59
C CYS A 574 -14.75 25.12 61.70
N PHE A 575 -15.59 25.14 60.66
CA PHE A 575 -16.89 24.45 60.72
C PHE A 575 -17.11 23.44 59.62
#